data_AF-A0A382HI79-F1
#
_entry.id   AF-A0A382HI79-F1
#
_cell.length_a   1.000
_cell.length_b   1.000
_cell.length_c   1.000
_cell.angle_alpha   90.00
_cell.angle_beta   90.00
_cell.angle_gamma   90.00
#
_symmetry.space_group_name_H-M   'P 1'
#
loop_
_entity.id
_entity.type
_entity.pdbx_description
1 polymer ?
#
loop_
_entity_poly.entity_id
_entity_poly.type
_entity_poly.pdbx_seq_one_letter_code
_entity_poly.pdbx_strand_id
1 'polypeptide(L)'
;MAESLRAVSGALGATFTMFSLALMMTSGPPDVFTGHALGLQGAGHVEIDDTPLLHGSDELTLSAWFRVDQLRGWQALLWKGDMPDRPPWNNREFGLFIEESGYVHLCSTPVSRQRRGQLYVNTPGGTVRPGQWFHVAAVVSSDLQGGVMRIYVNGELSASRP
;
A
#
# COMPACT_ATOMS: atom_id res chain seq x y z
N MET A 1 -4.28 -26.42 -24.52
CA MET A 1 -3.64 -27.50 -23.76
C MET A 1 -2.15 -27.19 -23.71
N ALA A 2 -1.66 -26.74 -22.55
CA ALA A 2 -0.26 -26.51 -22.13
C ALA A 2 -0.34 -25.67 -20.83
N GLU A 3 -0.60 -26.32 -19.69
CA GLU A 3 0.36 -26.55 -18.58
C GLU A 3 0.92 -25.25 -17.97
N SER A 4 0.43 -24.93 -16.76
CA SER A 4 1.10 -24.01 -15.84
C SER A 4 1.55 -24.74 -14.57
N LEU A 5 2.69 -24.28 -14.07
CA LEU A 5 3.57 -24.87 -13.07
C LEU A 5 2.83 -25.22 -11.75
N ARG A 6 2.99 -26.45 -11.27
CA ARG A 6 2.59 -26.87 -9.91
C ARG A 6 3.75 -26.72 -8.94
N ALA A 7 3.48 -26.15 -7.77
CA ALA A 7 4.27 -26.34 -6.55
C ALA A 7 3.34 -26.86 -5.46
N VAL A 8 3.63 -28.04 -4.90
CA VAL A 8 2.86 -28.68 -3.82
C VAL A 8 3.70 -28.75 -2.55
N SER A 9 3.15 -28.17 -1.48
CA SER A 9 3.20 -28.45 -0.03
C SER A 9 4.48 -28.98 0.64
N GLY A 10 4.91 -28.25 1.68
CA GLY A 10 5.74 -28.77 2.76
C GLY A 10 5.51 -28.01 4.09
N ALA A 11 4.69 -28.60 4.96
CA ALA A 11 4.62 -28.47 6.43
C ALA A 11 4.29 -27.11 7.11
N LEU A 12 3.11 -27.10 7.76
CA LEU A 12 2.77 -26.51 9.07
C LEU A 12 3.01 -25.01 9.32
N GLY A 13 1.91 -24.25 9.37
CA GLY A 13 1.73 -23.08 10.25
C GLY A 13 2.09 -21.73 9.63
N ALA A 14 1.05 -20.92 9.38
CA ALA A 14 1.07 -19.54 8.87
C ALA A 14 1.50 -19.39 7.39
N THR A 15 0.53 -19.32 6.49
CA THR A 15 0.75 -18.86 5.12
C THR A 15 0.92 -17.34 5.11
N PHE A 16 2.15 -16.86 5.28
CA PHE A 16 2.52 -15.51 4.86
C PHE A 16 2.61 -15.51 3.32
N THR A 17 1.54 -15.11 2.63
CA THR A 17 1.62 -14.84 1.20
C THR A 17 2.22 -13.45 1.01
N MET A 18 3.55 -13.37 1.01
CA MET A 18 4.26 -12.18 0.53
C MET A 18 4.37 -12.29 -1.00
N PHE A 19 3.50 -11.61 -1.74
CA PHE A 19 3.67 -11.44 -3.18
C PHE A 19 4.66 -10.29 -3.43
N SER A 20 5.96 -10.59 -3.43
CA SER A 20 6.97 -9.66 -3.90
C SER A 20 7.08 -9.76 -5.42
N LEU A 21 6.53 -8.77 -6.14
CA LEU A 21 7.06 -8.45 -7.47
C LEU A 21 8.22 -7.46 -7.28
N ALA A 22 9.40 -8.00 -7.00
CA ALA A 22 10.65 -7.26 -7.01
C ALA A 22 11.63 -7.98 -7.95
N LEU A 23 11.64 -7.58 -9.22
CA LEU A 23 12.74 -7.92 -10.10
C LEU A 23 13.84 -6.86 -9.91
N MET A 24 14.70 -7.01 -8.89
CA MET A 24 16.02 -6.38 -8.90
C MET A 24 16.98 -7.04 -7.88
N MET A 25 18.09 -7.54 -8.40
CA MET A 25 19.26 -7.99 -7.63
C MET A 25 20.10 -6.78 -7.26
N THR A 26 20.35 -6.49 -5.97
CA THR A 26 21.65 -6.04 -5.41
C THR A 26 21.51 -5.41 -4.02
N SER A 27 22.55 -5.60 -3.20
CA SER A 27 22.76 -5.02 -1.87
C SER A 27 23.16 -3.54 -1.94
N GLY A 28 22.32 -2.65 -1.41
CA GLY A 28 22.64 -1.25 -1.13
C GLY A 28 21.99 -0.83 0.19
N PRO A 29 22.44 0.27 0.83
CA PRO A 29 21.80 0.80 2.04
C PRO A 29 20.31 1.11 1.77
N PRO A 30 19.43 0.98 2.77
CA PRO A 30 17.97 1.04 2.61
C PRO A 30 17.42 2.37 2.06
N ASP A 31 18.27 3.38 1.86
CA ASP A 31 17.90 4.74 1.44
C ASP A 31 18.24 5.08 -0.01
N VAL A 32 18.82 4.14 -0.78
CA VAL A 32 19.22 4.40 -2.18
C VAL A 32 18.41 3.52 -3.13
N PHE A 33 17.50 4.14 -3.88
CA PHE A 33 16.85 3.49 -5.01
C PHE A 33 17.90 3.19 -6.11
N THR A 34 18.21 1.92 -6.32
CA THR A 34 19.17 1.44 -7.31
C THR A 34 18.50 0.71 -8.48
N GLY A 35 17.20 0.95 -8.70
CA GLY A 35 16.31 0.21 -9.60
C GLY A 35 15.96 0.90 -10.93
N HIS A 36 15.19 0.18 -11.77
CA HIS A 36 14.37 0.80 -12.83
C HIS A 36 12.99 1.15 -12.26
N ALA A 37 12.37 2.22 -12.77
CA ALA A 37 11.04 2.66 -12.34
C ALA A 37 10.08 2.74 -13.52
N LEU A 38 8.81 2.39 -13.27
CA LEU A 38 7.72 2.64 -14.21
C LEU A 38 7.22 4.08 -14.03
N GLY A 39 7.36 4.90 -15.07
CA GLY A 39 6.79 6.26 -15.08
C GLY A 39 5.32 6.23 -15.47
N LEU A 40 4.44 6.70 -14.58
CA LEU A 40 3.02 6.89 -14.87
C LEU A 40 2.72 8.37 -15.08
N GLN A 41 2.15 8.71 -16.24
CA GLN A 41 1.79 10.09 -16.60
C GLN A 41 0.27 10.24 -16.73
N GLY A 42 -0.25 11.44 -16.44
CA GLY A 42 -1.68 11.72 -16.53
C GLY A 42 -2.51 10.80 -15.62
N ALA A 43 -3.45 10.07 -16.22
CA ALA A 43 -4.30 9.07 -15.57
C ALA A 43 -3.79 7.61 -15.73
N GLY A 44 -2.53 7.44 -16.14
CA GLY A 44 -1.91 6.12 -16.27
C GLY A 44 -1.87 5.38 -14.93
N HIS A 45 -2.21 4.09 -14.97
CA HIS A 45 -2.22 3.20 -13.81
C HIS A 45 -1.85 1.77 -14.25
N VAL A 46 -1.53 0.95 -13.27
CA VAL A 46 -1.44 -0.51 -13.42
C VAL A 46 -2.63 -1.10 -12.70
N GLU A 47 -3.35 -1.99 -13.36
CA GLU A 47 -4.49 -2.70 -12.81
C GLU A 47 -4.13 -4.17 -12.61
N ILE A 48 -4.59 -4.73 -11.49
CA ILE A 48 -4.44 -6.13 -11.15
C ILE A 48 -5.84 -6.64 -10.85
N ASP A 49 -6.22 -7.75 -11.50
CA ASP A 49 -7.53 -8.37 -11.29
C ASP A 49 -7.73 -8.75 -9.82
N ASP A 50 -8.96 -8.56 -9.34
CA ASP A 50 -9.32 -8.89 -7.98
C ASP A 50 -9.11 -10.39 -7.70
N THR A 51 -8.48 -10.68 -6.57
CA THR A 51 -8.31 -12.05 -6.07
C THR A 51 -8.14 -12.04 -4.57
N PRO A 52 -8.69 -13.06 -3.85
CA PRO A 52 -8.45 -13.23 -2.41
C PRO A 52 -6.97 -13.38 -2.04
N LEU A 53 -6.08 -13.58 -3.01
CA LEU A 53 -4.63 -13.67 -2.79
C LEU A 53 -3.94 -12.30 -2.64
N LEU A 54 -4.64 -11.18 -2.89
CA LEU A 54 -4.04 -9.83 -2.80
C LEU A 54 -3.73 -9.39 -1.36
N HIS A 55 -4.44 -9.93 -0.37
CA HIS A 55 -4.17 -9.66 1.05
C HIS A 55 -4.79 -10.72 1.96
N GLY A 56 -4.26 -10.84 3.18
CA GLY A 56 -4.86 -11.66 4.23
C GLY A 56 -6.11 -11.03 4.84
N SER A 57 -6.78 -11.77 5.72
CA SER A 57 -7.92 -11.27 6.50
C SER A 57 -7.53 -10.30 7.61
N ASP A 58 -6.34 -10.48 8.18
CA ASP A 58 -5.98 -9.83 9.43
C ASP A 58 -4.77 -8.90 9.33
N GLU A 59 -3.89 -9.12 8.34
CA GLU A 59 -2.68 -8.32 8.17
C GLU A 59 -2.43 -7.97 6.70
N LEU A 60 -1.96 -6.75 6.50
CA LEU A 60 -1.55 -6.20 5.22
C LEU A 60 -0.33 -5.30 5.43
N THR A 61 0.71 -5.53 4.63
CA THR A 61 1.82 -4.57 4.49
C THR A 61 1.98 -4.22 3.02
N LEU A 62 1.87 -2.93 2.72
CA LEU A 62 2.17 -2.37 1.40
C LEU A 62 3.52 -1.69 1.46
N SER A 63 4.44 -2.03 0.56
CA SER A 63 5.77 -1.42 0.50
C SER A 63 6.12 -1.05 -0.92
N ALA A 64 6.61 0.18 -1.12
CA ALA A 64 6.98 0.68 -2.43
C ALA A 64 8.04 1.77 -2.34
N TRP A 65 8.88 1.83 -3.38
CA TRP A 65 9.62 3.03 -3.73
C TRP A 65 8.79 3.87 -4.68
N PHE A 66 8.69 5.17 -4.41
CA PHE A 66 7.99 6.09 -5.29
C PHE A 66 8.69 7.44 -5.37
N ARG A 67 8.39 8.15 -6.46
CA ARG A 67 8.72 9.54 -6.65
C ARG A 67 7.51 10.20 -7.29
N VAL A 68 7.11 11.34 -6.74
CA VAL A 68 6.13 12.22 -7.37
C VAL A 68 6.85 13.40 -7.99
N ASP A 69 6.53 13.73 -9.25
CA ASP A 69 7.10 14.91 -9.89
C ASP A 69 6.39 16.20 -9.44
N GLN A 70 5.12 16.08 -9.04
CA GLN A 70 4.31 17.17 -8.53
C GLN A 70 3.30 16.63 -7.50
N LEU A 71 3.09 17.41 -6.45
CA LEU A 71 1.98 17.21 -5.51
C LEU A 71 0.75 17.92 -6.06
N ARG A 72 -0.39 17.22 -6.10
CA ARG A 72 -1.67 17.74 -6.56
C ARG A 72 -2.79 16.97 -5.88
N GLY A 73 -3.85 17.64 -5.40
CA GLY A 73 -5.03 17.00 -4.82
C GLY A 73 -4.77 15.66 -4.11
N TRP A 74 -5.56 14.65 -4.40
CA TRP A 74 -5.33 13.27 -3.95
C TRP A 74 -4.71 12.43 -5.07
N GLN A 75 -3.59 11.77 -4.79
CA GLN A 75 -2.88 10.88 -5.72
C GLN A 75 -2.77 9.50 -5.10
N ALA A 76 -3.36 8.48 -5.73
CA ALA A 76 -3.23 7.11 -5.26
C ALA A 76 -1.84 6.54 -5.61
N LEU A 77 -1.13 6.02 -4.61
CA LEU A 77 -0.01 5.10 -4.82
C LEU A 77 -0.52 3.67 -5.01
N LEU A 78 -1.52 3.29 -4.21
CA LEU A 78 -2.21 2.02 -4.30
C LEU A 78 -3.65 2.21 -3.82
N TRP A 79 -4.58 1.50 -4.45
CA TRP A 79 -5.98 1.51 -4.06
C TRP A 79 -6.64 0.17 -4.36
N LYS A 80 -7.44 -0.32 -3.41
CA LYS A 80 -8.36 -1.43 -3.60
C LYS A 80 -9.74 -1.04 -3.07
N GLY A 81 -10.76 -1.28 -3.88
CA GLY A 81 -12.14 -1.03 -3.52
C GLY A 81 -13.07 -1.25 -4.71
N ASP A 82 -14.36 -1.07 -4.48
CA ASP A 82 -15.36 -1.18 -5.55
C ASP A 82 -15.64 0.18 -6.19
N MET A 83 -15.98 0.16 -7.47
CA MET A 83 -16.53 1.32 -8.16
C MET A 83 -18.06 1.36 -8.06
N PRO A 84 -18.70 2.54 -7.98
CA PRO A 84 -18.08 3.86 -7.92
C PRO A 84 -17.64 4.25 -6.50
N ASP A 85 -16.42 4.77 -6.36
CA ASP A 85 -15.90 5.30 -5.10
C ASP A 85 -16.35 6.76 -4.88
N ARG A 86 -17.63 6.95 -4.54
CA ARG A 86 -18.24 8.27 -4.32
C ARG A 86 -19.29 8.24 -3.20
N PRO A 87 -19.53 9.37 -2.52
CA PRO A 87 -20.58 9.45 -1.51
C PRO A 87 -21.95 9.02 -2.05
N PRO A 88 -22.77 8.32 -1.23
CA PRO A 88 -22.48 7.79 0.12
C PRO A 88 -21.71 6.45 0.16
N TRP A 89 -21.31 5.90 -0.99
CA TRP A 89 -20.74 4.55 -1.14
C TRP A 89 -19.22 4.58 -1.28
N ASN A 90 -18.54 5.14 -0.28
CA ASN A 90 -17.08 5.05 -0.21
C ASN A 90 -16.72 3.56 -0.01
N ASN A 91 -16.31 2.88 -1.07
CA ASN A 91 -16.11 1.43 -1.10
C ASN A 91 -14.62 1.05 -1.06
N ARG A 92 -13.78 1.90 -0.45
CA ARG A 92 -12.35 1.60 -0.29
C ARG A 92 -12.17 0.53 0.76
N GLU A 93 -11.60 -0.60 0.35
CA GLU A 93 -11.15 -1.64 1.27
C GLU A 93 -9.85 -1.20 1.95
N PHE A 94 -8.88 -0.75 1.16
CA PHE A 94 -7.71 -0.03 1.63
C PHE A 94 -7.11 0.85 0.52
N GLY A 95 -6.30 1.81 0.94
CA GLY A 95 -5.58 2.65 -0.01
C GLY A 95 -4.43 3.39 0.64
N LEU A 96 -3.45 3.71 -0.18
CA LEU A 96 -2.30 4.52 0.15
C LEU A 96 -2.27 5.70 -0.83
N PHE A 97 -2.38 6.91 -0.29
CA PHE A 97 -2.45 8.13 -1.07
C PHE A 97 -1.39 9.11 -0.63
N ILE A 98 -1.07 10.03 -1.54
CA ILE A 98 -0.36 11.26 -1.26
C ILE A 98 -1.34 12.40 -1.49
N GLU A 99 -1.30 13.39 -0.61
CA GLU A 99 -2.12 14.60 -0.71
C GLU A 99 -1.24 15.82 -1.04
N GLU A 100 -1.83 16.90 -1.54
CA GLU A 100 -1.11 18.09 -2.02
C GLU A 100 -0.20 18.77 -0.98
N SER A 101 -0.51 18.65 0.31
CA SER A 101 0.34 19.12 1.41
C SER A 101 1.52 18.19 1.71
N GLY A 102 1.65 17.07 0.99
CA GLY A 102 2.79 16.17 1.05
C GLY A 102 2.77 15.16 2.20
N TYR A 103 1.62 14.92 2.84
CA TYR A 103 1.48 13.76 3.73
C TYR A 103 1.11 12.50 2.94
N VAL A 104 1.49 11.36 3.52
CA VAL A 104 1.03 10.04 3.11
C VAL A 104 -0.19 9.66 3.93
N HIS A 105 -1.25 9.24 3.26
CA HIS A 105 -2.51 8.79 3.85
C HIS A 105 -2.66 7.29 3.66
N LEU A 106 -2.73 6.55 4.77
CA LEU A 106 -3.13 5.15 4.76
C LEU A 106 -4.57 5.06 5.26
N CYS A 107 -5.46 4.45 4.49
CA CYS A 107 -6.82 4.16 4.91
C CYS A 107 -7.16 2.67 4.75
N SER A 108 -8.05 2.16 5.62
CA SER A 108 -8.66 0.85 5.51
C SER A 108 -10.07 0.85 6.07
N THR A 109 -10.99 0.11 5.45
CA THR A 109 -12.36 -0.07 5.92
C THR A 109 -12.54 -1.49 6.42
N PRO A 110 -12.43 -1.75 7.75
CA PRO A 110 -12.71 -3.07 8.28
C PRO A 110 -14.18 -3.45 8.03
N VAL A 111 -14.47 -4.75 7.94
CA VAL A 111 -15.82 -5.28 7.69
C VAL A 111 -16.86 -4.69 8.65
N SER A 112 -16.50 -4.53 9.93
CA SER A 112 -17.35 -3.93 10.98
C SER A 112 -17.74 -2.47 10.74
N ARG A 113 -17.05 -1.78 9.82
CA ARG A 113 -17.25 -0.36 9.50
C ARG A 113 -17.69 -0.12 8.06
N GLN A 114 -18.00 -1.16 7.28
CA GLN A 114 -18.61 -0.98 5.97
C GLN A 114 -19.83 -0.04 6.07
N ARG A 115 -19.87 0.99 5.22
CA ARG A 115 -20.89 2.07 5.22
C ARG A 115 -20.91 2.98 6.47
N ARG A 116 -19.93 2.87 7.37
CA ARG A 116 -19.77 3.72 8.58
C ARG A 116 -18.49 4.56 8.55
N GLY A 117 -17.77 4.52 7.44
CA GLY A 117 -16.52 5.24 7.23
C GLY A 117 -15.27 4.42 7.53
N GLN A 118 -14.19 4.81 6.86
CA GLN A 118 -12.86 4.20 6.92
C GLN A 118 -12.08 4.61 8.17
N LEU A 119 -11.14 3.77 8.57
CA LEU A 119 -10.04 4.14 9.46
C LEU A 119 -8.89 4.70 8.62
N TYR A 120 -8.13 5.63 9.18
CA TYR A 120 -6.96 6.18 8.51
C TYR A 120 -5.92 6.69 9.49
N VAL A 121 -4.70 6.87 8.98
CA VAL A 121 -3.57 7.54 9.62
C VAL A 121 -2.82 8.36 8.57
N ASN A 122 -2.34 9.54 8.97
CA ASN A 122 -1.58 10.46 8.12
C ASN A 122 -0.19 10.65 8.70
N THR A 123 0.82 10.73 7.83
CA THR A 123 2.09 11.33 8.21
C THR A 123 1.93 12.84 8.42
N PRO A 124 2.92 13.53 9.01
CA PRO A 124 2.97 14.99 8.97
C PRO A 124 2.93 15.53 7.53
N GLY A 125 2.45 16.76 7.36
CA GLY A 125 2.57 17.48 6.09
C GLY A 125 4.04 17.69 5.72
N GLY A 126 4.35 17.68 4.41
CA GLY A 126 5.70 17.85 3.89
C GLY A 126 6.63 16.65 4.08
N THR A 127 6.11 15.50 4.52
CA THR A 127 6.85 14.21 4.55
C THR A 127 7.36 13.83 3.16
N VAL A 128 6.53 13.98 2.14
CA VAL A 128 6.87 13.77 0.73
C VAL A 128 7.15 15.12 0.07
N ARG A 129 8.23 15.17 -0.71
CA ARG A 129 8.60 16.36 -1.49
C ARG A 129 8.76 15.98 -2.97
N PRO A 130 8.23 16.80 -3.90
CA PRO A 130 8.39 16.55 -5.33
C PRO A 130 9.85 16.34 -5.75
N GLY A 131 10.05 15.47 -6.74
CA GLY A 131 11.37 15.21 -7.34
C GLY A 131 12.31 14.32 -6.51
N GLN A 132 11.89 13.88 -5.32
CA GLN A 132 12.67 13.01 -4.45
C GLN A 132 12.09 11.59 -4.42
N TRP A 133 12.97 10.60 -4.27
CA TRP A 133 12.60 9.21 -4.04
C TRP A 133 12.33 8.99 -2.55
N PHE A 134 11.25 8.28 -2.26
CA PHE A 134 10.90 7.84 -0.91
C PHE A 134 10.59 6.35 -0.93
N HIS A 135 10.98 5.66 0.13
CA HIS A 135 10.48 4.33 0.45
C HIS A 135 9.35 4.46 1.45
N VAL A 136 8.20 3.84 1.20
CA VAL A 136 7.10 3.76 2.17
C VAL A 136 6.81 2.31 2.51
N ALA A 137 6.53 2.04 3.78
CA ALA A 137 5.88 0.82 4.23
C ALA A 137 4.64 1.19 5.05
N ALA A 138 3.47 0.71 4.63
CA ALA A 138 2.19 0.94 5.25
C ALA A 138 1.64 -0.38 5.79
N VAL A 139 1.38 -0.44 7.09
CA VAL A 139 0.95 -1.65 7.80
C VAL A 139 -0.46 -1.45 8.32
N VAL A 140 -1.32 -2.44 8.09
CA VAL A 140 -2.62 -2.61 8.74
C VAL A 140 -2.64 -4.00 9.36
N SER A 141 -2.93 -4.10 10.65
CA SER A 141 -3.10 -5.39 11.33
C SER A 141 -4.26 -5.31 12.30
N SER A 142 -5.20 -6.25 12.24
CA SER A 142 -6.27 -6.45 13.23
C SER A 142 -5.91 -7.50 14.28
N ASP A 143 -4.85 -8.28 14.08
CA ASP A 143 -4.40 -9.32 15.02
C ASP A 143 -3.65 -8.73 16.23
N LEU A 144 -2.99 -7.59 16.04
CA LEU A 144 -2.36 -6.86 17.13
C LEU A 144 -3.42 -6.22 18.04
N GLN A 145 -3.29 -6.37 19.37
CA GLN A 145 -4.28 -5.95 20.37
C GLN A 145 -4.84 -4.54 20.11
N GLY A 146 -6.10 -4.47 19.66
CA GLY A 146 -6.82 -3.22 19.38
C GLY A 146 -6.82 -2.76 17.92
N GLY A 147 -6.16 -3.51 17.03
CA GLY A 147 -5.82 -3.07 15.69
C GLY A 147 -4.58 -2.17 15.71
N VAL A 148 -3.90 -2.07 14.57
CA VAL A 148 -2.89 -1.05 14.35
C VAL A 148 -2.83 -0.63 12.90
N MET A 149 -2.59 0.66 12.68
CA MET A 149 -2.12 1.18 11.40
C MET A 149 -0.79 1.91 11.61
N ARG A 150 0.20 1.67 10.74
CA ARG A 150 1.50 2.34 10.78
C ARG A 150 1.94 2.77 9.39
N ILE A 151 2.62 3.91 9.31
CA ILE A 151 3.31 4.36 8.11
C ILE A 151 4.78 4.59 8.47
N TYR A 152 5.65 3.94 7.72
CA TYR A 152 7.09 4.16 7.75
C TYR A 152 7.51 4.86 6.47
N VAL A 153 8.39 5.86 6.57
CA VAL A 153 8.98 6.56 5.43
C VAL A 153 10.49 6.51 5.57
N ASN A 154 11.19 6.04 4.53
CA ASN A 154 12.63 5.76 4.53
C ASN A 154 13.07 4.93 5.76
N GLY A 155 12.27 3.93 6.11
CA GLY A 155 12.53 3.02 7.23
C GLY A 155 12.15 3.56 8.62
N GLU A 156 11.83 4.85 8.76
CA GLU A 156 11.47 5.46 10.04
C GLU A 156 9.95 5.50 10.25
N LEU A 157 9.49 5.21 11.48
CA LEU A 157 8.07 5.33 11.83
C LEU A 157 7.64 6.80 11.76
N SER A 158 6.79 7.13 10.80
CA SER A 158 6.31 8.49 10.56
C SER A 158 4.94 8.74 11.19
N ALA A 159 4.08 7.73 11.24
CA ALA A 159 2.77 7.82 11.88
C ALA A 159 2.25 6.46 12.36
N SER A 160 1.44 6.48 13.40
CA SER A 160 0.74 5.28 13.88
C SER A 160 -0.57 5.60 14.58
N ARG A 161 -1.43 4.60 14.64
CA ARG A 161 -2.65 4.58 15.47
C ARG A 161 -3.00 3.13 15.85
N PRO A 162 -3.75 2.92 16.93
CA PRO A 162 -4.54 1.71 17.09
C PRO A 162 -5.65 1.63 16.01
#